data_AF-A0A2N9EPM9-F1
#
_entry.id   AF-A0A2N9EPM9-F1
#
_cell.length_a   1.000
_cell.length_b   1.000
_cell.length_c   1.000
_cell.angle_alpha   90.00
_cell.angle_beta   90.00
_cell.angle_gamma   90.00
#
_symmetry.space_group_name_H-M   'P 1'
#
loop_
_entity.id
_entity.type
_entity.pdbx_description
1 polymer ?
#
loop_
_entity_poly.entity_id
_entity_poly.type
_entity_poly.pdbx_seq_one_letter_code
_entity_poly.pdbx_strand_id
1 'polypeptide(L)'
;MAFSKYCFLLSMIITVSLSSSNMCLGSRYFFDTPAAPPPAIPTFPKVTLPPLPSVPILPQVTLPPLPTLPSLPTLPTTILPTLPTLPPLPITPLSTIPTTIPSIPTIPTSP
;
A
#
# COMPACT_ATOMS: atom_id res chain seq x y z
N MET A 1 -37.75 -26.64 -3.61
CA MET A 1 -36.67 -26.36 -4.59
C MET A 1 -35.68 -25.28 -4.14
N ALA A 2 -36.08 -24.25 -3.37
CA ALA A 2 -35.18 -23.15 -2.98
C ALA A 2 -34.04 -23.58 -2.02
N PHE A 3 -34.31 -24.46 -1.06
CA PHE A 3 -33.32 -24.91 -0.06
C PHE A 3 -32.09 -25.59 -0.69
N SER A 4 -32.30 -26.48 -1.67
CA SER A 4 -31.21 -27.15 -2.39
C SER A 4 -30.33 -26.15 -3.17
N LYS A 5 -30.89 -25.06 -3.69
CA LYS A 5 -30.11 -23.98 -4.34
C LYS A 5 -29.19 -23.27 -3.35
N TYR A 6 -29.66 -23.00 -2.13
CA TYR A 6 -28.83 -22.39 -1.08
C TYR A 6 -27.74 -23.34 -0.59
N CYS A 7 -28.05 -24.64 -0.44
CA CYS A 7 -27.04 -25.64 -0.10
C CYS A 7 -25.95 -25.78 -1.18
N PHE A 8 -26.34 -25.71 -2.46
CA PHE A 8 -25.41 -25.75 -3.59
C PHE A 8 -24.53 -24.50 -3.64
N LEU A 9 -25.11 -23.31 -3.49
CA LEU A 9 -24.38 -22.04 -3.43
C LEU A 9 -23.39 -22.03 -2.25
N LEU A 10 -23.82 -22.48 -1.06
CA LEU A 10 -22.96 -22.55 0.12
C LEU A 10 -21.79 -23.52 -0.10
N SER A 11 -22.04 -24.69 -0.71
CA SER A 11 -20.98 -25.64 -1.05
C SER A 11 -19.98 -25.04 -2.04
N MET A 12 -20.46 -24.34 -3.07
CA MET A 12 -19.61 -23.67 -4.05
C MET A 12 -18.71 -22.59 -3.39
N ILE A 13 -19.28 -21.80 -2.47
CA ILE A 13 -18.54 -20.77 -1.72
C ILE A 13 -17.46 -21.40 -0.84
N ILE A 14 -17.77 -22.49 -0.15
CA ILE A 14 -16.82 -23.21 0.72
C ILE A 14 -15.68 -23.81 -0.12
N THR A 15 -16.01 -24.46 -1.24
CA THR A 15 -14.99 -25.06 -2.14
C THR A 15 -14.07 -24.00 -2.74
N VAL A 16 -14.61 -22.85 -3.20
CA VAL A 16 -13.80 -21.74 -3.73
C VAL A 16 -12.88 -21.15 -2.64
N SER A 17 -13.38 -20.99 -1.41
CA SER A 17 -12.59 -20.46 -0.28
C SER A 17 -11.46 -21.40 0.15
N LEU A 18 -11.72 -22.70 0.12
CA LEU A 18 -10.70 -23.70 0.46
C LEU A 18 -9.64 -23.83 -0.64
N SER A 19 -10.06 -23.73 -1.90
CA SER A 19 -9.17 -23.68 -3.06
C SER A 19 -8.26 -22.44 -3.05
N SER A 20 -8.82 -21.27 -2.76
CA SER A 20 -8.05 -20.02 -2.70
C SER A 20 -7.04 -20.01 -1.55
N SER A 21 -7.37 -20.62 -0.41
CA SER A 21 -6.46 -20.73 0.73
C SER A 21 -5.17 -21.47 0.38
N ASN A 22 -5.25 -22.55 -0.40
CA ASN A 22 -4.08 -23.32 -0.84
C ASN A 22 -3.16 -22.47 -1.75
N MET A 23 -3.77 -21.73 -2.70
CA MET A 23 -3.03 -20.85 -3.61
C MET A 23 -2.42 -19.62 -2.89
N CYS A 24 -3.09 -19.08 -1.88
CA CYS A 24 -2.64 -17.92 -1.09
C CYS A 24 -1.52 -18.25 -0.09
N LEU A 25 -1.35 -19.51 0.31
CA LEU A 25 -0.26 -19.89 1.21
C LEU A 25 1.10 -19.73 0.51
N GLY A 26 1.21 -20.16 -0.75
CA GLY A 26 2.44 -20.01 -1.53
C GLY A 26 2.89 -18.57 -1.73
N SER A 27 1.95 -17.62 -1.92
CA SER A 27 2.29 -16.20 -2.05
C SER A 27 2.74 -15.58 -0.73
N ARG A 28 2.13 -15.97 0.41
CA ARG A 28 2.58 -15.50 1.72
C ARG A 28 3.99 -15.99 2.03
N TYR A 29 4.32 -17.26 1.78
CA TYR A 29 5.69 -17.73 1.91
C TYR A 29 6.67 -16.97 0.99
N PHE A 30 6.25 -16.56 -0.21
CA PHE A 30 7.08 -15.75 -1.11
C PHE A 30 7.38 -14.35 -0.55
N PHE A 31 6.43 -13.69 0.12
CA PHE A 31 6.61 -12.35 0.72
C PHE A 31 7.13 -12.37 2.17
N ASP A 32 6.87 -13.44 2.92
CA ASP A 32 7.26 -13.60 4.34
C ASP A 32 8.59 -14.36 4.52
N THR A 33 9.30 -14.71 3.44
CA THR A 33 10.65 -15.27 3.57
C THR A 33 11.57 -14.20 4.16
N PRO A 34 12.19 -14.41 5.35
CA PRO A 34 13.26 -13.54 5.83
C PRO A 34 14.33 -13.47 4.75
N ALA A 35 14.69 -12.26 4.32
CA ALA A 35 15.57 -12.02 3.18
C ALA A 35 16.73 -13.02 3.14
N ALA A 36 16.63 -14.01 2.23
CA ALA A 36 17.71 -14.93 1.97
C ALA A 36 18.94 -14.12 1.53
N PRO A 37 20.17 -14.51 1.91
CA PRO A 37 21.35 -13.85 1.39
C PRO A 37 21.27 -13.85 -0.14
N PRO A 38 21.56 -12.72 -0.80
CA PRO A 38 21.43 -12.63 -2.24
C PRO A 38 22.24 -13.77 -2.89
N PRO A 39 21.70 -14.44 -3.92
CA PRO A 39 22.41 -15.50 -4.61
C PRO A 39 23.77 -14.96 -5.07
N ALA A 40 24.84 -15.68 -4.74
CA ALA A 40 26.19 -15.29 -5.14
C ALA A 40 26.27 -15.32 -6.66
N ILE A 41 26.34 -14.14 -7.27
CA ILE A 41 26.44 -13.98 -8.72
C ILE A 41 27.89 -14.30 -9.10
N PRO A 42 28.14 -15.23 -10.05
CA PRO A 42 29.49 -15.48 -10.54
C PRO A 42 30.06 -14.19 -11.12
N THR A 43 31.27 -13.81 -10.69
CA THR A 43 31.95 -12.61 -11.17
C THR A 43 32.38 -12.82 -12.61
N PHE A 44 31.78 -12.05 -13.52
CA PHE A 44 32.21 -12.00 -14.91
C PHE A 44 33.50 -11.17 -15.05
N PRO A 45 34.41 -11.56 -15.97
CA PRO A 45 35.57 -10.74 -16.28
C PRO A 45 35.10 -9.36 -16.77
N LYS A 46 35.65 -8.31 -16.16
CA LYS A 46 35.30 -6.94 -16.52
C LYS A 46 35.81 -6.64 -17.94
N VAL A 47 34.89 -6.66 -18.89
CA VAL A 47 35.16 -6.20 -20.25
C VAL A 47 35.31 -4.68 -20.20
N THR A 48 36.53 -4.21 -20.41
CA THR A 48 36.80 -2.78 -20.58
C THR A 48 36.46 -2.41 -22.01
N LEU A 49 35.39 -1.66 -22.21
CA LEU A 49 35.02 -1.14 -23.52
C LEU A 49 36.04 -0.10 -23.98
N PRO A 50 36.37 -0.06 -25.28
CA PRO A 50 37.24 0.97 -25.83
C PRO A 50 36.61 2.37 -25.65
N PRO A 51 37.43 3.43 -25.54
CA PRO A 51 36.92 4.79 -25.44
C PRO A 51 36.13 5.15 -26.70
N LEU A 52 34.94 5.72 -26.50
CA LEU A 52 34.11 6.26 -27.59
C LEU A 52 34.83 7.45 -28.26
N PRO A 53 34.70 7.61 -29.59
CA PRO A 53 35.25 8.76 -30.29
C PRO A 53 34.60 10.06 -29.80
N SER A 54 35.39 11.11 -29.63
CA SER A 54 34.90 12.43 -29.23
C SER A 54 33.96 13.00 -30.29
N VAL A 55 32.80 13.48 -29.84
CA VAL A 55 31.84 14.19 -30.70
C VAL A 55 32.38 15.59 -30.98
N PRO A 56 32.35 16.08 -32.24
CA PRO A 56 32.72 17.46 -32.55
C PRO A 56 31.87 18.45 -31.77
N ILE A 57 32.52 19.44 -31.17
CA ILE A 57 31.83 20.53 -30.47
C ILE A 57 31.11 21.38 -31.51
N LEU A 58 29.79 21.27 -31.55
CA LEU A 58 28.96 22.17 -32.35
C LEU A 58 28.96 23.56 -31.68
N PRO A 59 29.03 24.65 -32.46
CA PRO A 59 28.90 25.99 -31.93
C PRO A 59 27.56 26.13 -31.20
N GLN A 60 27.62 26.62 -29.96
CA GLN A 60 26.43 26.86 -29.16
C GLN A 60 25.58 27.94 -29.83
N VAL A 61 24.49 27.54 -30.47
CA VAL A 61 23.50 28.47 -31.01
C VAL A 61 22.68 28.99 -29.83
N THR A 62 22.91 30.24 -29.45
CA THR A 62 22.05 30.95 -28.50
C THR A 62 20.70 31.19 -29.19
N LEU A 63 19.67 30.47 -28.73
CA LEU A 63 18.30 30.71 -29.19
C LEU A 63 17.84 32.11 -28.76
N PRO A 64 17.09 32.85 -29.60
CA PRO A 64 16.51 34.12 -29.20
C PRO A 64 15.52 33.93 -28.04
N PRO A 65 15.34 34.94 -27.18
CA PRO A 65 14.34 34.88 -26.11
C PRO A 65 12.94 34.74 -26.71
N LEU A 66 12.17 33.82 -26.15
CA LEU A 66 10.77 33.60 -26.54
C LEU A 66 9.95 34.85 -26.20
N PRO A 67 9.01 35.30 -27.07
CA PRO A 67 8.15 36.43 -26.77
C PRO A 67 7.32 36.17 -25.51
N THR A 68 7.30 37.16 -24.62
CA THR A 68 6.48 37.14 -23.40
C THR A 68 5.01 37.29 -23.78
N LEU A 69 4.18 36.34 -23.32
CA LEU A 69 2.72 36.48 -23.41
C LEU A 69 2.25 37.58 -22.44
N PRO A 70 1.21 38.35 -22.81
CA PRO A 70 0.60 39.33 -21.91
C PRO A 70 0.04 38.63 -20.67
N SER A 71 0.22 39.24 -19.50
CA SER A 71 -0.34 38.76 -18.24
C SER A 71 -1.87 38.74 -18.32
N LEU A 72 -2.49 37.59 -18.07
CA LEU A 72 -3.93 37.51 -17.88
C LEU A 72 -4.34 38.35 -16.66
N PRO A 73 -5.45 39.10 -16.71
CA PRO A 73 -6.01 39.77 -15.54
C PRO A 73 -6.27 38.76 -14.42
N THR A 74 -5.82 39.12 -13.22
CA THR A 74 -6.05 38.37 -11.99
C THR A 74 -7.56 38.35 -11.69
N LEU A 75 -8.15 37.16 -11.64
CA LEU A 75 -9.54 36.98 -11.21
C LEU A 75 -9.67 37.43 -9.74
N PRO A 76 -10.68 38.23 -9.37
CA PRO A 76 -10.93 38.58 -7.98
C PRO A 76 -11.08 37.30 -7.14
N THR A 77 -10.23 37.14 -6.13
CA THR A 77 -10.39 36.11 -5.10
C THR A 77 -11.72 36.34 -4.40
N THR A 78 -12.70 35.47 -4.68
CA THR A 78 -13.98 35.48 -4.00
C THR A 78 -13.75 35.01 -2.57
N ILE A 79 -13.99 35.88 -1.60
CA ILE A 79 -13.91 35.53 -0.18
C ILE A 79 -15.10 34.63 0.10
N LEU A 80 -14.87 33.32 0.25
CA LEU A 80 -15.91 32.36 0.59
C LEU A 80 -16.41 32.67 2.01
N PRO A 81 -17.73 32.72 2.27
CA PRO A 81 -18.25 32.94 3.62
C PRO A 81 -17.75 31.84 4.56
N THR A 82 -17.37 32.24 5.77
CA THR A 82 -16.97 31.30 6.82
C THR A 82 -18.16 30.44 7.23
N LEU A 83 -17.93 29.12 7.27
CA LEU A 83 -18.97 28.17 7.67
C LEU A 83 -19.29 28.36 9.17
N PRO A 84 -20.57 28.39 9.58
CA PRO A 84 -20.94 28.48 10.99
C PRO A 84 -20.41 27.29 11.77
N THR A 85 -19.82 27.58 12.93
CA THR A 85 -19.29 26.57 13.85
C THR A 85 -20.45 25.81 14.50
N LEU A 86 -20.45 24.48 14.37
CA LEU A 86 -21.45 23.63 15.02
C LEU A 86 -21.24 23.62 16.55
N PRO A 87 -22.32 23.59 17.35
CA PRO A 87 -22.21 23.47 18.80
C PRO A 87 -21.62 22.12 19.21
N PRO A 88 -20.91 22.05 20.35
CA PRO A 88 -20.35 20.81 20.85
C PRO A 88 -21.44 19.78 21.14
N LEU A 89 -21.30 18.59 20.57
CA LEU A 89 -22.21 17.48 20.79
C LEU A 89 -22.07 16.96 22.24
N PRO A 90 -23.18 16.65 22.93
CA PRO A 90 -23.11 16.05 24.26
C PRO A 90 -22.36 14.72 24.21
N ILE A 91 -21.32 14.62 25.02
CA ILE A 91 -20.49 13.43 25.18
C ILE A 91 -21.30 12.43 26.01
N THR A 92 -21.77 11.35 25.40
CA THR A 92 -22.30 10.22 26.17
C THR A 92 -21.11 9.42 26.70
N PRO A 93 -21.10 9.01 27.98
CA PRO A 93 -20.03 8.17 28.50
C PRO A 93 -20.05 6.84 27.75
N LEU A 94 -18.95 6.56 27.05
CA LEU A 94 -18.71 5.28 26.41
C LEU A 94 -18.69 4.21 27.51
N SER A 95 -19.52 3.17 27.38
CA SER A 95 -19.56 2.05 28.33
C SER A 95 -18.16 1.46 28.46
N THR A 96 -17.53 1.60 29.63
CA THR A 96 -16.22 1.02 29.91
C THR A 96 -16.37 -0.48 30.12
N ILE A 97 -15.74 -1.25 29.25
CA ILE A 97 -15.64 -2.71 29.40
C ILE A 97 -14.67 -2.98 30.57
N PRO A 98 -15.05 -3.80 31.56
CA PRO A 98 -14.14 -4.17 32.65
C PRO A 98 -12.96 -4.96 32.09
N THR A 99 -11.74 -4.46 32.35
CA THR A 99 -10.47 -5.06 31.90
C THR A 99 -9.89 -6.07 32.88
N THR A 100 -10.62 -6.44 33.93
CA THR A 100 -10.19 -7.43 34.93
C THR A 100 -10.50 -8.85 34.47
N ILE A 101 -9.46 -9.54 34.00
CA ILE A 101 -9.48 -11.00 33.78
C ILE A 101 -9.51 -11.69 35.15
N PRO A 102 -10.51 -12.54 35.46
CA PRO A 102 -10.50 -13.31 36.71
C PRO A 102 -9.34 -14.32 36.70
N SER A 103 -8.60 -14.39 37.82
CA SER A 103 -7.50 -15.35 37.97
C SER A 103 -7.99 -16.79 37.78
N ILE A 104 -7.27 -17.54 36.95
CA ILE A 104 -7.48 -18.97 36.75
C ILE A 104 -6.80 -19.71 37.92
N PRO A 105 -7.48 -20.62 38.64
CA PRO A 105 -6.86 -21.43 39.69
C PRO A 105 -5.77 -22.35 39.12
N THR A 106 -4.58 -22.33 39.73
CA THR A 106 -3.45 -23.20 39.35
C THR A 106 -3.79 -24.65 39.71
N ILE A 107 -3.71 -25.55 38.72
CA ILE A 107 -3.88 -27.00 38.95
C ILE A 107 -2.54 -27.55 39.50
N PRO A 108 -2.54 -28.25 40.64
CA PRO A 108 -1.32 -28.89 41.15
C PRO A 108 -0.93 -30.08 40.26
N THR A 109 0.27 -30.04 39.71
CA THR A 109 0.90 -31.20 39.06
C THR A 109 1.30 -32.21 40.13
N SER A 110 0.75 -33.43 40.02
CA SER A 110 1.17 -34.59 40.82
C SER A 110 2.58 -35.05 40.39
N PRO A 111 3.42 -35.57 41.31
CA PRO A 111 4.73 -36.12 40.98
C PRO A 111 4.66 -37.38 40.11
#